data_AF-A0A959KYI4-F1
#
_entry.id   AF-A0A959KYI4-F1
#
_cell.length_a   1.000
_cell.length_b   1.000
_cell.length_c   1.000
_cell.angle_alpha   90.00
_cell.angle_beta   90.00
_cell.angle_gamma   90.00
#
_symmetry.space_group_name_H-M   'P 1'
#
loop_
_entity.id
_entity.type
_entity.pdbx_description
1 polymer ?
#
loop_
_entity_poly.entity_id
_entity_poly.type
_entity_poly.pdbx_seq_one_letter_code
_entity_poly.pdbx_strand_id
1 'polypeptide(L)'
;GAFGEVSGAPFRGTMGGTAILADVDKDSDLDLFTVGTQGPMLYLNDGSGTFAEGTQLFGLGVGGRAVMADVDKDGAPEILFSGIYNGIDALVYCKNDGAGNFTREALSVTKLNGLFYDFADVDNDG
;
A
#
# COMPACT_ATOMS: atom_id res chain seq x y z
N GLY A 1 -23.94 -12.92 -2.56
CA GLY A 1 -22.94 -13.28 -3.59
C GLY A 1 -22.33 -14.61 -3.22
N ALA A 2 -21.98 -15.43 -4.21
CA ALA A 2 -21.15 -16.61 -3.99
C ALA A 2 -19.69 -16.16 -3.98
N PHE A 3 -18.94 -16.53 -2.94
CA PHE A 3 -17.50 -16.33 -2.91
C PHE A 3 -16.84 -17.60 -3.44
N GLY A 4 -16.00 -17.45 -4.47
CA GLY A 4 -15.22 -18.53 -5.07
C GLY A 4 -13.76 -18.14 -5.11
N GLU A 5 -12.88 -19.13 -5.00
CA GLU A 5 -11.44 -18.92 -5.18
C GLU A 5 -11.17 -18.51 -6.64
N VAL A 6 -10.48 -17.38 -6.84
CA VAL A 6 -9.99 -16.98 -8.16
C VAL A 6 -8.64 -17.65 -8.37
N SER A 7 -8.61 -18.71 -9.19
CA SER A 7 -7.36 -19.36 -9.57
C SER A 7 -6.67 -18.57 -10.69
N GLY A 8 -5.36 -18.36 -10.60
CA GLY A 8 -4.56 -17.72 -11.65
C GLY A 8 -4.41 -16.20 -11.52
N ALA A 9 -4.88 -15.61 -10.42
CA ALA A 9 -4.56 -14.23 -10.08
C ALA A 9 -3.03 -14.06 -9.83
N PRO A 10 -2.45 -12.89 -10.12
CA PRO A 10 -1.00 -12.66 -10.00
C PRO A 10 -0.53 -12.50 -8.55
N PHE A 11 -1.38 -12.79 -7.56
CA PHE A 11 -1.06 -12.59 -6.15
C PHE A 11 0.12 -13.46 -5.72
N ARG A 12 1.14 -12.81 -5.18
CA ARG A 12 2.30 -13.48 -4.61
C ARG A 12 2.02 -13.77 -3.14
N GLY A 13 2.20 -15.02 -2.74
CA GLY A 13 2.06 -15.42 -1.35
C GLY A 13 2.98 -14.60 -0.44
N THR A 14 2.40 -13.92 0.55
CA THR A 14 3.10 -13.07 1.50
C THR A 14 2.63 -13.38 2.92
N MET A 15 3.50 -13.19 3.92
CA MET A 15 3.18 -13.43 5.33
C MET A 15 3.45 -12.19 6.18
N GLY A 16 2.74 -12.08 7.31
CA GLY A 16 3.12 -11.19 8.40
C GLY A 16 3.02 -9.70 8.10
N GLY A 17 2.04 -9.27 7.28
CA GLY A 17 1.78 -7.84 7.08
C GLY A 17 0.31 -7.52 6.83
N THR A 18 0.04 -6.55 5.94
CA THR A 18 -1.28 -5.92 5.75
C THR A 18 -1.76 -6.11 4.32
N ALA A 19 -3.07 -6.23 4.13
CA ALA A 19 -3.74 -6.11 2.84
C ALA A 19 -4.76 -4.96 2.93
N ILE A 20 -4.75 -4.07 1.94
CA ILE A 20 -5.62 -2.89 1.88
C ILE A 20 -6.30 -2.91 0.51
N LEU A 21 -7.62 -2.66 0.51
CA LEU A 21 -8.39 -2.41 -0.70
C LEU A 21 -8.67 -0.91 -0.80
N ALA A 22 -8.31 -0.30 -1.93
CA ALA A 22 -8.56 1.12 -2.22
C ALA A 22 -8.55 1.33 -3.74
N ASP A 23 -9.29 2.34 -4.21
CA ASP A 23 -9.21 2.82 -5.60
C ASP A 23 -7.97 3.72 -5.71
N VAL A 24 -6.86 3.20 -6.24
CA VAL A 24 -5.57 3.94 -6.27
C VAL A 24 -5.32 4.63 -7.59
N ASP A 25 -6.05 4.32 -8.66
CA ASP A 25 -5.90 4.91 -9.98
C ASP A 25 -7.15 5.68 -10.48
N LYS A 26 -8.14 5.86 -9.60
CA LYS A 26 -9.36 6.64 -9.80
C LYS A 26 -10.27 6.08 -10.88
N ASP A 27 -10.22 4.76 -11.11
CA ASP A 27 -11.10 4.08 -12.07
C ASP A 27 -12.42 3.58 -11.47
N SER A 28 -12.63 3.81 -10.17
CA SER A 28 -13.79 3.39 -9.36
C SER A 28 -13.83 1.90 -9.01
N ASP A 29 -12.79 1.15 -9.31
CA ASP A 29 -12.63 -0.24 -8.90
C ASP A 29 -11.67 -0.35 -7.70
N LEU A 30 -11.90 -1.35 -6.84
CA LEU A 30 -11.02 -1.56 -5.68
C LEU A 30 -9.77 -2.35 -6.10
N ASP A 31 -8.62 -1.72 -5.95
CA ASP A 31 -7.30 -2.31 -6.12
C ASP A 31 -6.81 -2.96 -4.82
N LEU A 32 -5.82 -3.84 -4.92
CA LEU A 32 -5.22 -4.52 -3.78
C LEU A 32 -3.77 -4.08 -3.58
N PHE A 33 -3.51 -3.50 -2.42
CA PHE A 33 -2.15 -3.33 -1.92
C PHE A 33 -1.85 -4.32 -0.80
N THR A 34 -0.67 -4.93 -0.84
CA THR A 34 -0.19 -5.81 0.22
C THR A 34 1.20 -5.43 0.66
N VAL A 35 1.50 -5.64 1.94
CA VAL A 35 2.86 -5.61 2.47
C VAL A 35 3.08 -6.85 3.31
N GLY A 36 4.26 -7.45 3.24
CA GLY A 36 4.62 -8.61 4.04
C GLY A 36 6.00 -9.13 3.68
N THR A 37 6.23 -10.43 3.77
CA THR A 37 7.53 -11.04 3.44
C THR A 37 8.00 -10.78 2.02
N GLN A 38 7.08 -10.54 1.08
CA GLN A 38 7.42 -10.21 -0.31
C GLN A 38 7.72 -8.72 -0.53
N GLY A 39 7.65 -7.89 0.52
CA GLY A 39 7.69 -6.43 0.40
C GLY A 39 6.32 -5.85 0.02
N PRO A 40 6.27 -4.54 -0.31
CA PRO A 40 5.06 -3.89 -0.80
C PRO A 40 4.73 -4.34 -2.24
N MET A 41 3.47 -4.67 -2.49
CA MET A 41 2.95 -5.08 -3.81
C MET A 41 1.61 -4.42 -4.08
N LEU A 42 1.46 -3.89 -5.30
CA LEU A 42 0.22 -3.32 -5.79
C LEU A 42 -0.35 -4.19 -6.90
N TYR A 43 -1.65 -4.42 -6.87
CA TYR A 43 -2.41 -5.15 -7.86
C TYR A 43 -3.60 -4.31 -8.29
N LEU A 44 -3.62 -3.88 -9.56
CA LEU A 44 -4.71 -3.09 -10.13
C LEU A 44 -5.83 -4.01 -10.62
N ASN A 45 -7.09 -3.67 -10.32
CA ASN A 45 -8.27 -4.45 -10.66
C ASN A 45 -9.06 -3.78 -11.78
N ASP A 46 -9.36 -4.50 -12.86
CA ASP A 46 -10.11 -3.96 -14.00
C ASP A 46 -11.65 -3.93 -13.81
N GLY A 47 -12.12 -3.98 -12.56
CA GLY A 47 -13.54 -4.06 -12.20
C GLY A 47 -14.22 -5.41 -12.46
N SER A 48 -13.61 -6.30 -13.24
CA SER A 48 -14.12 -7.66 -13.47
C SER A 48 -13.62 -8.67 -12.43
N GLY A 49 -12.76 -8.22 -11.50
CA GLY A 49 -12.02 -9.08 -10.58
C GLY A 49 -10.75 -9.67 -11.21
N THR A 50 -10.32 -9.14 -12.35
CA THR A 50 -9.04 -9.49 -12.97
C THR A 50 -7.98 -8.51 -12.50
N PHE A 51 -6.93 -9.04 -11.89
CA PHE A 51 -5.85 -8.23 -11.33
C PHE A 51 -4.60 -8.29 -12.20
N ALA A 52 -3.89 -7.16 -12.29
CA ALA A 52 -2.55 -7.05 -12.86
C ALA A 52 -1.57 -6.49 -11.84
N GLU A 53 -0.30 -6.89 -11.87
CA GLU A 53 0.73 -6.25 -11.04
C GLU A 53 0.89 -4.78 -11.47
N GLY A 54 0.71 -3.87 -10.52
CA GLY A 54 0.88 -2.44 -10.70
C GLY A 54 2.34 -2.00 -10.58
N THR A 55 2.55 -0.71 -10.34
CA THR A 55 3.89 -0.14 -10.18
C THR A 55 4.66 -0.85 -9.07
N GLN A 56 5.89 -1.31 -9.39
CA GLN A 56 6.73 -1.96 -8.40
C GLN A 56 7.14 -0.94 -7.33
N LEU A 57 6.55 -1.08 -6.15
CA LEU A 57 6.92 -0.31 -4.99
C LEU A 57 8.30 -0.76 -4.50
N PHE A 58 9.18 0.23 -4.33
CA PHE A 58 10.61 0.13 -4.06
C PHE A 58 11.01 -1.07 -3.19
N GLY A 59 12.18 -1.68 -3.49
CA GLY A 59 12.73 -2.92 -2.89
C GLY A 59 13.08 -2.84 -1.40
N LEU A 60 12.09 -2.53 -0.58
CA LEU A 60 12.13 -2.54 0.87
C LEU A 60 11.79 -3.95 1.37
N GLY A 61 12.58 -4.43 2.33
CA GLY A 61 12.52 -5.78 2.84
C GLY A 61 11.34 -6.02 3.78
N VAL A 62 10.79 -7.23 3.63
CA VAL A 62 10.09 -8.10 4.59
C VAL A 62 9.43 -7.41 5.81
N GLY A 63 8.09 -7.47 5.82
CA GLY A 63 7.26 -7.26 7.01
C GLY A 63 6.88 -5.80 7.23
N GLY A 64 5.76 -5.60 7.94
CA GLY A 64 5.32 -4.27 8.35
C GLY A 64 3.80 -4.08 8.33
N ARG A 65 3.38 -2.91 8.81
CA ARG A 65 2.01 -2.39 8.71
C ARG A 65 1.96 -1.33 7.62
N ALA A 66 0.82 -1.25 6.93
CA ALA A 66 0.53 -0.18 6.00
C ALA A 66 -0.81 0.46 6.35
N VAL A 67 -0.95 1.72 5.99
CA VAL A 67 -2.20 2.48 5.97
C VAL A 67 -2.25 3.31 4.69
N MET A 68 -3.46 3.61 4.25
CA MET A 68 -3.73 4.46 3.10
C MET A 68 -4.67 5.59 3.49
N ALA A 69 -4.41 6.78 2.97
CA ALA A 69 -5.28 7.94 3.11
C ALA A 69 -4.99 8.93 1.97
N ASP A 70 -6.02 9.65 1.54
CA ASP A 70 -5.86 10.81 0.65
C ASP A 70 -5.39 11.99 1.50
N VAL A 71 -4.07 12.19 1.57
CA VAL A 71 -3.43 13.15 2.47
C VAL A 71 -3.36 14.54 1.84
N ASP A 72 -3.25 14.61 0.51
CA ASP A 72 -3.18 15.86 -0.22
C ASP A 72 -4.49 16.30 -0.89
N LYS A 73 -5.55 15.51 -0.73
CA LYS A 73 -6.94 15.78 -1.14
C LYS A 73 -7.09 15.87 -2.66
N ASP A 74 -6.26 15.13 -3.37
CA ASP A 74 -6.36 15.04 -4.82
C ASP A 74 -7.38 13.96 -5.25
N GLY A 75 -7.88 13.16 -4.31
CA GLY A 75 -8.80 12.05 -4.54
C GLY A 75 -8.10 10.72 -4.81
N ALA A 76 -6.77 10.63 -4.71
CA ALA A 76 -6.02 9.37 -4.74
C ALA A 76 -5.38 9.12 -3.38
N PRO A 77 -5.52 7.92 -2.81
CA PRO A 77 -4.90 7.60 -1.54
C PRO A 77 -3.39 7.45 -1.69
N GLU A 78 -2.65 8.09 -0.78
CA GLU A 78 -1.24 7.82 -0.50
C GLU A 78 -1.06 6.59 0.38
N ILE A 79 0.18 6.10 0.45
CA ILE A 79 0.55 4.96 1.29
C ILE A 79 1.58 5.41 2.34
N LEU A 80 1.32 5.08 3.60
CA LEU A 80 2.34 5.05 4.64
C LEU A 80 2.52 3.62 5.12
N PHE A 81 3.75 3.10 5.04
CA PHE A 81 4.04 1.76 5.51
C PHE A 81 5.38 1.66 6.21
N SER A 82 5.48 0.68 7.10
CA SER A 82 6.72 0.29 7.77
C SER A 82 7.35 -0.90 7.05
N GLY A 83 8.67 -0.97 7.08
CA GLY A 83 9.43 -2.10 6.55
C GLY A 83 10.90 -2.02 6.94
N ILE A 84 11.73 -2.89 6.37
CA ILE A 84 13.16 -2.93 6.66
C ILE A 84 13.93 -2.44 5.43
N TYR A 85 14.68 -1.34 5.57
CA TYR A 85 15.59 -0.83 4.53
C TYR A 85 17.04 -0.98 4.98
N ASN A 86 17.85 -1.75 4.24
CA ASN A 86 19.27 -1.97 4.57
C ASN A 86 19.49 -2.42 6.03
N GLY A 87 18.58 -3.24 6.58
CA GLY A 87 18.66 -3.74 7.95
C GLY A 87 18.19 -2.76 9.03
N ILE A 88 17.59 -1.63 8.65
CA ILE A 88 17.06 -0.61 9.55
C ILE A 88 15.55 -0.51 9.37
N ASP A 89 14.81 -0.46 10.48
CA ASP A 89 13.37 -0.14 10.45
C ASP A 89 13.16 1.22 9.81
N ALA A 90 12.32 1.25 8.79
CA ALA A 90 12.00 2.44 8.02
C ALA A 90 10.49 2.64 7.99
N LEU A 91 10.07 3.89 8.12
CA LEU A 91 8.75 4.35 7.76
C LEU A 91 8.84 5.01 6.39
N VAL A 92 7.95 4.64 5.47
CA VAL A 92 8.00 5.07 4.08
C VAL A 92 6.66 5.63 3.70
N TYR A 93 6.66 6.90 3.31
CA TYR A 93 5.54 7.56 2.68
C TYR A 93 5.71 7.50 1.16
N CYS A 94 4.65 7.14 0.47
CA CYS A 94 4.58 7.09 -0.97
C CYS A 94 3.42 7.97 -1.43
N LYS A 95 3.76 9.01 -2.19
CA LYS A 95 2.81 9.87 -2.87
C LYS A 95 2.23 9.15 -4.08
N ASN A 96 0.92 9.19 -4.27
CA ASN A 96 0.25 8.71 -5.47
C ASN A 96 0.18 9.84 -6.51
N ASP A 97 0.28 9.52 -7.80
CA ASP A 97 0.08 10.49 -8.88
C ASP A 97 -1.35 10.49 -9.43
N GLY A 98 -2.23 9.68 -8.84
CA GLY A 98 -3.62 9.51 -9.23
C GLY A 98 -3.85 8.49 -10.34
N ALA A 99 -2.80 7.80 -10.79
CA ALA A 99 -2.88 6.70 -11.76
C ALA A 99 -2.25 5.41 -11.20
N GLY A 100 -2.20 5.29 -9.86
CA GLY A 100 -1.56 4.16 -9.19
C GLY A 100 -0.03 4.14 -9.30
N ASN A 101 0.62 5.23 -9.76
CA ASN A 101 2.08 5.32 -9.74
C ASN A 101 2.54 6.05 -8.48
N PHE A 102 3.31 5.33 -7.70
CA PHE A 102 3.74 5.81 -6.39
C PHE A 102 5.20 6.28 -6.40
N THR A 103 5.41 7.49 -5.90
CA THR A 103 6.75 8.04 -5.66
C THR A 103 7.04 8.07 -4.18
N ARG A 104 8.16 7.48 -3.77
CA ARG A 104 8.62 7.52 -2.38
C ARG A 104 9.05 8.93 -2.00
N GLU A 105 8.48 9.45 -0.93
CA GLU A 105 9.02 10.60 -0.19
C GLU A 105 9.47 10.08 1.18
N ALA A 106 10.78 9.87 1.35
CA ALA A 106 11.29 9.19 2.54
C ALA A 106 11.14 10.04 3.80
N LEU A 107 10.45 9.52 4.82
CA LEU A 107 10.48 10.05 6.19
C LEU A 107 11.49 9.24 7.02
N SER A 108 12.64 9.83 7.34
CA SER A 108 13.60 9.19 8.26
C SER A 108 13.13 9.35 9.71
N VAL A 109 12.60 8.29 10.30
CA VAL A 109 12.43 8.19 11.76
C VAL A 109 13.17 6.96 12.27
N THR A 110 14.18 7.18 13.12
CA THR A 110 15.04 6.13 13.63
C THR A 110 14.43 5.50 14.90
N LYS A 111 14.33 4.16 14.91
CA LYS A 111 13.82 3.26 15.99
C LYS A 111 12.33 3.39 16.31
N LEU A 112 11.52 2.64 15.58
CA LEU A 112 10.11 2.42 15.93
C LEU A 112 9.88 0.92 16.16
N ASN A 113 10.14 0.46 17.38
CA ASN A 113 9.79 -0.91 17.76
C ASN A 113 8.31 -0.97 18.16
N GLY A 114 7.50 -1.68 17.37
CA GLY A 114 6.17 -2.17 17.80
C GLY A 114 5.00 -1.19 17.70
N LEU A 115 5.00 -0.26 16.74
CA LEU A 115 3.92 0.72 16.61
C LEU A 115 2.77 0.28 15.71
N PHE A 116 1.58 0.73 16.08
CA PHE A 116 0.45 0.94 15.20
C PHE A 116 0.56 2.38 14.68
N TYR A 117 0.31 2.60 13.40
CA TYR A 117 0.21 3.93 12.80
C TYR A 117 -1.14 4.00 12.12
N ASP A 118 -1.73 5.18 12.15
CA ASP A 118 -2.96 5.53 11.44
C ASP A 118 -2.79 6.96 10.92
N PHE A 119 -3.48 7.28 9.84
CA PHE A 119 -3.61 8.68 9.42
C PHE A 119 -4.73 9.33 10.24
N ALA A 120 -4.48 10.52 10.74
CA ALA A 120 -5.50 11.32 11.39
C ALA A 120 -5.39 12.74 10.85
N ASP A 121 -6.51 13.27 10.37
CA ASP A 121 -6.68 14.70 10.14
C ASP A 121 -6.69 15.40 11.50
N VAL A 122 -5.58 16.04 11.86
CA VAL A 122 -5.37 16.66 13.18
C VAL A 122 -5.76 18.12 13.22
N ASP A 123 -5.83 18.78 12.08
CA ASP A 123 -6.24 20.17 11.91
C ASP A 123 -7.63 20.32 11.30
N ASN A 124 -8.29 19.20 11.03
CA ASN A 124 -9.68 19.09 10.59
C ASN A 124 -9.92 19.84 9.28
N ASP A 125 -8.93 19.80 8.39
CA ASP A 125 -8.93 20.56 7.16
C ASP A 125 -9.50 19.78 5.97
N GLY A 126 -9.79 18.48 6.14
CA GLY A 126 -10.61 17.64 5.27
C GLY A 126 -9.99 17.30 3.93
#